data_AF-A0A4V5MM78-F1
#
_entry.id   AF-A0A4V5MM78-F1
#
_cell.length_a   1.000
_cell.length_b   1.000
_cell.length_c   1.000
_cell.angle_alpha   90.00
_cell.angle_beta   90.00
_cell.angle_gamma   90.00
#
_symmetry.space_group_name_H-M   'P 1'
#
loop_
_entity.id
_entity.type
_entity.pdbx_description
1 polymer ?
#
loop_
_entity_poly.entity_id
_entity_poly.type
_entity_poly.pdbx_seq_one_letter_code
_entity_poly.pdbx_strand_id
1 'polypeptide(L)'
;MKRKHHPQQNYAGRSAVILFIGFALGTLYSCQKTNPLSEGTEAALNTDLEVHEVASLSAPISLLTDQTFQQGLSVLHPTGGAIQGTLQYPGATSAPQWKLAQWYSSSSLYGASATALPSGSYRFSDSNKAITIGPSTSADRDLIFAINGQNDFGNVYRTSSQPFPHLLVDQKIADPDGWLGTATPFIGSMNSLDFNVDAYLEYHTRNQKSGYNSSIHALQFSCVFLVQNLRSGNAGYGKSMYFSIMLFDDRYSLPGLAINSDIFSGQLIYDVGLAAFSSSGLVQGQWKTVNGNLLPKIKQALDEAWDRGFLLESQSYDDYKVSLFTMGFECSGLNIGTMKVRNLSLIAD
;
A
#
# COMPACT_ATOMS: atom_id res chain seq x y z
N MET A 1 -59.62 -2.25 2.67
CA MET A 1 -58.62 -2.65 3.69
C MET A 1 -57.63 -3.62 3.07
N LYS A 2 -56.35 -3.55 3.46
CA LYS A 2 -55.17 -4.35 3.06
C LYS A 2 -54.36 -3.84 1.84
N ARG A 3 -53.50 -2.86 2.12
CA ARG A 3 -52.25 -2.61 1.38
C ARG A 3 -51.24 -3.71 1.76
N LYS A 4 -50.57 -4.28 0.75
CA LYS A 4 -49.44 -5.21 0.93
C LYS A 4 -48.18 -4.38 1.24
N HIS A 5 -47.57 -4.61 2.40
CA HIS A 5 -46.21 -4.17 2.70
C HIS A 5 -45.22 -5.21 2.19
N HIS A 6 -44.23 -4.77 1.42
CA HIS A 6 -42.98 -5.50 1.21
C HIS A 6 -42.01 -5.13 2.34
N PRO A 7 -41.33 -6.10 2.97
CA PRO A 7 -40.23 -5.80 3.88
C PRO A 7 -38.94 -5.57 3.07
N GLN A 8 -38.31 -4.42 3.30
CA GLN A 8 -36.91 -4.18 2.94
C GLN A 8 -36.03 -5.16 3.74
N GLN A 9 -35.21 -5.94 3.03
CA GLN A 9 -34.17 -6.74 3.64
C GLN A 9 -32.98 -5.82 3.98
N ASN A 10 -32.80 -5.57 5.28
CA ASN A 10 -31.58 -4.99 5.83
C ASN A 10 -30.44 -6.02 5.71
N TYR A 11 -29.53 -5.82 4.77
CA TYR A 11 -28.22 -6.47 4.78
C TYR A 11 -27.30 -5.72 5.75
N ALA A 12 -27.43 -6.01 7.04
CA ALA A 12 -26.46 -5.64 8.07
C ALA A 12 -25.75 -6.91 8.56
N GLY A 13 -25.01 -7.56 7.67
CA GLY A 13 -24.03 -8.58 8.03
C GLY A 13 -22.70 -7.90 8.31
N ARG A 14 -22.44 -7.47 9.55
CA ARG A 14 -21.10 -7.08 9.99
C ARG A 14 -20.25 -8.34 10.10
N SER A 15 -19.67 -8.79 9.00
CA SER A 15 -18.52 -9.69 9.04
C SER A 15 -17.29 -8.83 9.36
N ALA A 16 -16.82 -8.91 10.60
CA ALA A 16 -15.52 -8.35 10.96
C ALA A 16 -14.44 -9.15 10.21
N VAL A 17 -13.94 -8.57 9.13
CA VAL A 17 -12.77 -9.08 8.42
C VAL A 17 -11.56 -8.43 9.08
N ILE A 18 -10.76 -9.23 9.78
CA ILE A 18 -9.52 -8.73 10.38
C ILE A 18 -8.47 -8.73 9.26
N LEU A 19 -8.25 -7.55 8.67
CA LEU A 19 -7.06 -7.28 7.86
C LEU A 19 -5.92 -7.00 8.85
N PHE A 20 -4.75 -7.59 8.63
CA PHE A 20 -3.61 -7.38 9.51
C PHE A 20 -2.48 -6.76 8.71
N ILE A 21 -2.21 -5.49 8.94
CA ILE A 21 -1.11 -4.81 8.27
C ILE A 21 0.04 -4.69 9.28
N GLY A 22 0.86 -5.73 9.37
CA GLY A 22 2.05 -5.71 10.21
C GLY A 22 3.17 -4.88 9.57
N PHE A 23 3.47 -3.71 10.13
CA PHE A 23 4.73 -3.00 9.89
C PHE A 23 5.54 -2.87 11.19
N ALA A 24 6.83 -3.19 11.12
CA ALA A 24 7.77 -2.82 12.16
C ALA A 24 8.06 -1.32 12.05
N LEU A 25 7.42 -0.51 12.91
CA LEU A 25 7.77 0.90 13.11
C LEU A 25 9.17 0.97 13.75
N GLY A 26 10.16 1.39 12.98
CA GLY A 26 11.44 1.84 13.52
C GLY A 26 11.22 3.13 14.30
N THR A 27 11.47 3.11 15.61
CA THR A 27 11.40 4.26 16.50
C THR A 27 12.46 5.31 16.12
N LEU A 28 12.03 6.53 15.78
CA LEU A 28 12.92 7.69 15.67
C LEU A 28 12.95 8.42 17.02
N TYR A 29 14.10 8.41 17.69
CA TYR A 29 14.36 9.23 18.87
C TYR A 29 14.75 10.66 18.47
N SER A 30 14.10 11.61 19.15
CA SER A 30 14.26 13.06 19.07
C SER A 30 15.66 13.55 19.44
N CYS A 31 16.14 14.59 18.75
CA CYS A 31 17.20 15.46 19.25
C CYS A 31 16.76 16.93 19.09
N GLN A 32 16.20 17.50 20.15
CA GLN A 32 15.94 18.92 20.28
C GLN A 32 17.28 19.67 20.44
N LYS A 33 17.53 20.67 19.61
CA LYS A 33 18.47 21.76 19.95
C LYS A 33 17.74 23.09 19.87
N THR A 34 17.89 23.82 20.97
CA THR A 34 17.34 25.13 21.30
C THR A 34 17.95 26.26 20.47
N ASN A 35 17.11 27.18 20.00
CA ASN A 35 17.52 28.52 19.54
C ASN A 35 17.87 29.43 20.73
N PRO A 36 18.68 30.47 20.50
CA PRO A 36 18.47 31.76 21.11
C PRO A 36 18.06 32.83 20.10
N LEU A 37 17.21 33.73 20.61
CA LEU A 37 16.66 34.93 19.99
C LEU A 37 17.73 36.00 19.70
N SER A 38 17.47 36.84 18.70
CA SER A 38 17.82 38.27 18.75
C SER A 38 16.79 39.11 18.00
N GLU A 39 16.30 40.14 18.67
CA GLU A 39 15.42 41.21 18.19
C GLU A 39 16.11 42.14 17.18
N GLY A 40 15.31 42.80 16.34
CA GLY A 40 15.78 43.88 15.45
C GLY A 40 14.69 44.48 14.56
N THR A 41 13.94 45.43 15.13
CA THR A 41 13.43 46.71 14.61
C THR A 41 12.79 46.87 13.21
N GLU A 42 11.66 47.58 13.23
CA GLU A 42 10.78 48.10 12.17
C GLU A 42 11.45 48.87 11.01
N ALA A 43 10.85 48.79 9.82
CA ALA A 43 10.50 49.96 9.00
C ALA A 43 9.44 49.58 7.94
N ALA A 44 8.32 50.30 7.97
CA ALA A 44 7.23 50.22 7.01
C ALA A 44 7.62 50.89 5.68
N LEU A 45 7.24 50.27 4.56
CA LEU A 45 7.12 50.92 3.26
C LEU A 45 5.95 50.32 2.50
N ASN A 46 4.87 51.10 2.43
CA ASN A 46 3.74 50.91 1.53
C ASN A 46 4.22 51.03 0.09
N THR A 47 3.99 49.99 -0.71
CA THR A 47 3.87 50.11 -2.16
C THR A 47 2.75 49.20 -2.62
N ASP A 48 1.67 49.83 -3.07
CA ASP A 48 0.60 49.22 -3.84
C ASP A 48 1.21 48.45 -5.03
N LEU A 49 1.04 47.13 -5.03
CA LEU A 49 1.26 46.28 -6.19
C LEU A 49 -0.03 45.47 -6.38
N GLU A 50 -0.72 45.76 -7.48
CA GLU A 50 -1.76 44.91 -8.03
C GLU A 50 -1.21 43.49 -8.19
N VAL A 51 -1.62 42.60 -7.29
CA VAL A 51 -1.35 41.17 -7.42
C VAL A 51 -2.30 40.64 -8.46
N HIS A 52 -1.86 40.63 -9.72
CA HIS A 52 -2.37 39.67 -10.67
C HIS A 52 -2.02 38.28 -10.13
N GLU A 53 -3.00 37.62 -9.53
CA GLU A 53 -2.95 36.22 -9.14
C GLU A 53 -2.84 35.38 -10.41
N VAL A 54 -1.61 35.24 -10.90
CA VAL A 54 -1.28 34.21 -11.88
C VAL A 54 -1.38 32.91 -11.12
N ALA A 55 -2.52 32.22 -11.25
CA ALA A 55 -2.66 30.84 -10.82
C ALA A 55 -1.52 30.03 -11.46
N SER A 56 -0.44 29.80 -10.70
CA SER A 56 0.64 28.95 -11.15
C SER A 56 0.09 27.54 -11.13
N LEU A 57 -0.31 27.04 -12.31
CA LEU A 57 -0.57 25.62 -12.49
C LEU A 57 0.77 24.89 -12.24
N SER A 58 0.96 24.39 -11.02
CA SER A 58 2.06 23.49 -10.72
C SER A 58 1.89 22.24 -11.58
N ALA A 59 2.94 21.81 -12.28
CA ALA A 59 2.87 20.59 -13.06
C ALA A 59 2.55 19.38 -12.15
N PRO A 60 1.78 18.39 -12.64
CA PRO A 60 1.50 17.19 -11.87
C PRO A 60 2.78 16.48 -11.39
N ILE A 61 2.75 16.00 -10.15
CA ILE A 61 3.88 15.37 -9.45
C ILE A 61 3.63 13.86 -9.35
N SER A 62 4.51 13.04 -9.92
CA SER A 62 4.50 11.60 -9.65
C SER A 62 4.96 11.34 -8.22
N LEU A 63 4.13 10.67 -7.42
CA LEU A 63 4.45 10.28 -6.05
C LEU A 63 5.29 8.99 -5.95
N LEU A 64 5.39 8.25 -7.06
CA LEU A 64 6.20 7.03 -7.15
C LEU A 64 7.38 7.23 -8.11
N THR A 65 8.51 6.62 -7.77
CA THR A 65 9.69 6.48 -8.62
C THR A 65 9.95 5.02 -8.98
N ASP A 66 10.72 4.79 -10.04
CA ASP A 66 10.98 3.45 -10.60
C ASP A 66 9.68 2.64 -10.81
N GLN A 67 8.68 3.25 -11.44
CA GLN A 67 7.34 2.67 -11.69
C GLN A 67 7.36 1.40 -12.56
N THR A 68 8.49 1.13 -13.20
CA THR A 68 8.75 -0.06 -14.02
C THR A 68 9.69 -1.07 -13.34
N PHE A 69 10.05 -0.85 -12.06
CA PHE A 69 10.85 -1.77 -11.23
C PHE A 69 12.22 -2.15 -11.83
N GLN A 70 12.83 -1.23 -12.57
CA GLN A 70 14.06 -1.45 -13.33
C GLN A 70 15.30 -1.43 -12.43
N GLN A 71 15.20 -0.90 -11.21
CA GLN A 71 16.32 -0.85 -10.28
C GLN A 71 16.29 -2.01 -9.27
N GLY A 72 15.33 -2.92 -9.38
CA GLY A 72 15.18 -4.07 -8.49
C GLY A 72 14.65 -3.70 -7.10
N LEU A 73 14.93 -4.55 -6.11
CA LEU A 73 14.33 -4.46 -4.77
C LEU A 73 15.39 -4.59 -3.66
N SER A 74 15.31 -3.76 -2.62
CA SER A 74 16.06 -3.97 -1.37
C SER A 74 15.34 -4.99 -0.49
N VAL A 75 15.99 -6.11 -0.16
CA VAL A 75 15.36 -7.22 0.56
C VAL A 75 15.36 -6.95 2.06
N LEU A 76 14.18 -6.98 2.67
CA LEU A 76 14.03 -6.88 4.12
C LEU A 76 14.01 -8.28 4.76
N HIS A 77 14.64 -8.38 5.93
CA HIS A 77 14.60 -9.58 6.74
C HIS A 77 13.15 -9.88 7.17
N PRO A 78 12.64 -11.13 7.02
CA PRO A 78 11.26 -11.49 7.37
C PRO A 78 10.86 -11.13 8.80
N THR A 79 11.83 -11.16 9.71
CA THR A 79 11.71 -10.70 11.10
C THR A 79 12.41 -9.36 11.28
N GLY A 80 11.69 -8.33 11.72
CA GLY A 80 12.27 -7.04 12.12
C GLY A 80 12.66 -6.08 11.00
N GLY A 81 12.68 -6.50 9.74
CA GLY A 81 12.74 -5.58 8.60
C GLY A 81 14.08 -4.91 8.32
N ALA A 82 15.19 -5.42 8.88
CA ALA A 82 16.52 -4.97 8.51
C ALA A 82 16.81 -5.28 7.03
N ILE A 83 17.47 -4.36 6.32
CA ILE A 83 17.89 -4.60 4.93
C ILE A 83 19.00 -5.66 4.93
N GLN A 84 18.78 -6.75 4.19
CA GLN A 84 19.76 -7.84 4.04
C GLN A 84 20.65 -7.66 2.80
N GLY A 85 20.10 -7.07 1.74
CA GLY A 85 20.78 -6.89 0.45
C GLY A 85 19.80 -6.49 -0.64
N THR A 86 20.10 -6.83 -1.89
CA THR A 86 19.27 -6.45 -3.06
C THR A 86 18.96 -7.65 -3.96
N LEU A 87 17.82 -7.59 -4.65
CA LEU A 87 17.50 -8.41 -5.83
C LEU A 87 17.57 -7.50 -7.05
N GLN A 88 18.56 -7.73 -7.92
CA GLN A 88 18.76 -6.96 -9.14
C GLN A 88 19.13 -7.89 -10.29
N TYR A 89 18.65 -7.57 -11.49
CA TYR A 89 19.08 -8.22 -12.71
C TYR A 89 20.33 -7.49 -13.27
N PRO A 90 21.17 -8.13 -14.11
CA PRO A 90 22.43 -7.54 -14.59
C PRO A 90 22.34 -6.21 -15.34
N GLY A 91 21.12 -5.79 -15.74
CA GLY A 91 20.88 -4.52 -16.40
C GLY A 91 20.48 -3.36 -15.47
N ALA A 92 20.30 -3.60 -14.17
CA ALA A 92 20.01 -2.53 -13.22
C ALA A 92 21.26 -1.66 -13.00
N THR A 93 21.10 -0.34 -13.08
CA THR A 93 22.22 0.61 -13.08
C THR A 93 22.31 1.45 -11.80
N SER A 94 21.33 1.37 -10.92
CA SER A 94 21.22 2.19 -9.71
C SER A 94 20.69 1.39 -8.54
N ALA A 95 20.71 1.98 -7.35
CA ALA A 95 20.16 1.33 -6.16
C ALA A 95 18.64 1.15 -6.26
N PRO A 96 18.07 0.05 -5.75
CA PRO A 96 16.63 -0.15 -5.67
C PRO A 96 15.92 1.02 -4.99
N GLN A 97 14.78 1.43 -5.54
CA GLN A 97 13.88 2.41 -4.91
C GLN A 97 12.73 1.74 -4.14
N TRP A 98 12.56 0.44 -4.34
CA TRP A 98 11.55 -0.38 -3.71
C TRP A 98 12.19 -1.30 -2.70
N LYS A 99 11.49 -1.58 -1.59
CA LYS A 99 11.89 -2.65 -0.66
C LYS A 99 10.97 -3.84 -0.84
N LEU A 100 11.51 -5.03 -0.63
CA LEU A 100 10.76 -6.29 -0.57
C LEU A 100 10.57 -6.68 0.89
N ALA A 101 9.37 -6.46 1.40
CA ALA A 101 8.92 -6.95 2.69
C ALA A 101 8.43 -8.40 2.57
N GLN A 102 8.87 -9.24 3.51
CA GLN A 102 8.63 -10.69 3.51
C GLN A 102 8.04 -11.14 4.86
N TRP A 103 7.22 -10.30 5.49
CA TRP A 103 6.84 -10.42 6.89
C TRP A 103 6.36 -11.81 7.24
N TYR A 104 6.91 -12.36 8.32
CA TYR A 104 6.53 -13.68 8.86
C TYR A 104 6.63 -14.86 7.89
N SER A 105 7.26 -14.69 6.72
CA SER A 105 7.64 -15.83 5.90
C SER A 105 8.71 -16.66 6.62
N SER A 106 8.63 -17.97 6.46
CA SER A 106 9.57 -18.94 7.03
C SER A 106 10.95 -18.92 6.35
N SER A 107 11.11 -18.17 5.26
CA SER A 107 12.35 -18.03 4.51
C SER A 107 12.58 -16.59 4.02
N SER A 108 13.75 -16.30 3.47
CA SER A 108 14.06 -15.01 2.81
C SER A 108 14.59 -15.27 1.39
N LEU A 109 14.21 -14.41 0.45
CA LEU A 109 14.80 -14.39 -0.90
C LEU A 109 16.20 -13.76 -0.92
N TYR A 110 16.69 -13.20 0.20
CA TYR A 110 18.07 -12.75 0.27
C TYR A 110 19.03 -13.93 0.05
N GLY A 111 19.97 -13.77 -0.89
CA GLY A 111 20.90 -14.82 -1.29
C GLY A 111 20.30 -15.87 -2.23
N ALA A 112 19.04 -15.76 -2.62
CA ALA A 112 18.45 -16.64 -3.64
C ALA A 112 19.17 -16.45 -4.98
N SER A 113 19.51 -17.56 -5.63
CA SER A 113 20.14 -17.52 -6.95
C SER A 113 19.15 -16.98 -7.99
N ALA A 114 19.59 -15.99 -8.77
CA ALA A 114 18.79 -15.44 -9.85
C ALA A 114 18.75 -16.41 -11.04
N THR A 115 17.56 -16.83 -11.44
CA THR A 115 17.33 -17.67 -12.63
C THR A 115 16.97 -16.77 -13.79
N ALA A 116 17.82 -16.71 -14.82
CA ALA A 116 17.51 -16.00 -16.06
C ALA A 116 16.37 -16.70 -16.81
N LEU A 117 15.39 -15.93 -17.26
CA LEU A 117 14.27 -16.40 -18.07
C LEU A 117 14.53 -16.13 -19.56
N PRO A 118 13.90 -16.87 -20.48
CA PRO A 118 14.02 -16.63 -21.92
C PRO A 118 13.63 -15.21 -22.35
N SER A 119 12.79 -14.54 -21.57
CA SER A 119 12.35 -13.16 -21.77
C SER A 119 13.41 -12.10 -21.40
N GLY A 120 14.55 -12.50 -20.83
CA GLY A 120 15.57 -11.61 -20.29
C GLY A 120 15.29 -11.12 -18.86
N SER A 121 14.12 -11.44 -18.30
CA SER A 121 13.82 -11.21 -16.88
C SER A 121 14.53 -12.24 -15.99
N TYR A 122 14.59 -11.96 -14.69
CA TYR A 122 15.23 -12.79 -13.70
C TYR A 122 14.25 -13.14 -12.58
N ARG A 123 14.21 -14.43 -12.23
CA ARG A 123 13.41 -14.96 -11.12
C ARG A 123 14.29 -15.25 -9.92
N PHE A 124 13.92 -14.71 -8.77
CA PHE A 124 14.51 -14.99 -7.46
C PHE A 124 13.47 -15.79 -6.68
N SER A 125 13.80 -17.01 -6.28
CA SER A 125 12.81 -17.91 -5.67
C SER A 125 13.38 -18.89 -4.67
N ASP A 126 12.54 -19.29 -3.74
CA ASP A 126 12.69 -20.46 -2.88
C ASP A 126 11.43 -21.34 -2.98
N SER A 127 11.24 -22.27 -2.06
CA SER A 127 10.04 -23.12 -2.02
C SER A 127 8.74 -22.39 -1.66
N ASN A 128 8.85 -21.25 -0.99
CA ASN A 128 7.74 -20.53 -0.39
C ASN A 128 7.25 -19.38 -1.27
N LYS A 129 8.16 -18.76 -2.03
CA LYS A 129 7.85 -17.56 -2.80
C LYS A 129 8.82 -17.29 -3.93
N ALA A 130 8.41 -16.40 -4.82
CA ALA A 130 9.26 -15.86 -5.87
C ALA A 130 8.94 -14.40 -6.19
N ILE A 131 9.96 -13.70 -6.65
CA ILE A 131 9.84 -12.42 -7.34
C ILE A 131 10.48 -12.55 -8.72
N THR A 132 9.80 -12.05 -9.75
CA THR A 132 10.40 -11.86 -11.08
C THR A 132 10.39 -10.38 -11.43
N ILE A 133 11.54 -9.90 -11.89
CA ILE A 133 11.80 -8.54 -12.36
C ILE A 133 12.71 -8.62 -13.58
N GLY A 134 12.67 -7.61 -14.45
CA GLY A 134 13.52 -7.58 -15.64
C GLY A 134 13.40 -6.28 -16.43
N PRO A 135 14.09 -6.22 -17.58
CA PRO A 135 14.13 -5.00 -18.37
C PRO A 135 12.74 -4.64 -18.93
N SER A 136 12.48 -3.35 -19.12
CA SER A 136 11.20 -2.81 -19.63
C SER A 136 10.85 -3.29 -21.04
N THR A 137 11.83 -3.81 -21.77
CA THR A 137 11.69 -4.43 -23.09
C THR A 137 11.27 -5.90 -23.03
N SER A 138 11.30 -6.53 -21.86
CA SER A 138 10.93 -7.93 -21.66
C SER A 138 9.42 -8.16 -21.81
N ALA A 139 9.05 -9.36 -22.26
CA ALA A 139 7.68 -9.85 -22.15
C ALA A 139 7.22 -10.02 -20.69
N ASP A 140 8.16 -10.20 -19.76
CA ASP A 140 7.95 -10.24 -18.31
C ASP A 140 8.50 -8.96 -17.64
N ARG A 141 8.28 -7.80 -18.25
CA ARG A 141 8.62 -6.48 -17.69
C ARG A 141 7.79 -6.08 -16.47
N ASP A 142 6.81 -6.91 -16.16
CA ASP A 142 5.91 -6.75 -15.02
C ASP A 142 6.68 -7.08 -13.73
N LEU A 143 6.25 -6.52 -12.60
CA LEU A 143 6.64 -7.09 -11.31
C LEU A 143 5.73 -8.29 -11.03
N ILE A 144 6.33 -9.46 -10.88
CA ILE A 144 5.60 -10.71 -10.66
C ILE A 144 5.86 -11.22 -9.25
N PHE A 145 4.78 -11.38 -8.49
CA PHE A 145 4.76 -11.96 -7.16
C PHE A 145 4.28 -13.40 -7.24
N ALA A 146 4.94 -14.32 -6.55
CA ALA A 146 4.40 -15.65 -6.29
C ALA A 146 4.55 -16.01 -4.82
N ILE A 147 3.50 -16.55 -4.21
CA ILE A 147 3.49 -16.99 -2.80
C ILE A 147 2.84 -18.36 -2.68
N ASN A 148 3.35 -19.17 -1.75
CA ASN A 148 2.89 -20.51 -1.46
C ASN A 148 2.68 -20.67 0.06
N GLY A 149 1.47 -20.34 0.51
CA GLY A 149 1.09 -20.50 1.91
C GLY A 149 1.14 -21.95 2.38
N GLN A 150 0.93 -22.93 1.50
CA GLN A 150 1.05 -24.33 1.87
C GLN A 150 2.46 -24.65 2.39
N ASN A 151 3.50 -24.13 1.73
CA ASN A 151 4.87 -24.38 2.15
C ASN A 151 5.27 -23.52 3.36
N ASP A 152 4.90 -22.22 3.37
CA ASP A 152 5.23 -21.32 4.49
C ASP A 152 4.65 -21.81 5.83
N PHE A 153 3.46 -22.40 5.80
CA PHE A 153 2.80 -22.93 6.99
C PHE A 153 3.06 -24.42 7.25
N GLY A 154 3.89 -25.10 6.46
CA GLY A 154 4.10 -26.54 6.59
C GLY A 154 2.80 -27.36 6.44
N ASN A 155 1.87 -26.88 5.60
CA ASN A 155 0.57 -27.47 5.33
C ASN A 155 -0.37 -27.55 6.57
N VAL A 156 -0.17 -26.69 7.58
CA VAL A 156 -1.02 -26.57 8.76
C VAL A 156 -1.66 -25.19 8.80
N TYR A 157 -2.99 -25.11 8.90
CA TYR A 157 -3.64 -23.82 9.03
C TYR A 157 -3.24 -23.10 10.33
N ARG A 158 -3.06 -21.78 10.22
CA ARG A 158 -2.81 -20.93 11.38
C ARG A 158 -4.06 -20.83 12.28
N THR A 159 -3.87 -20.35 13.50
CA THR A 159 -4.96 -19.83 14.35
C THR A 159 -5.07 -18.31 14.19
N SER A 160 -6.16 -17.71 14.68
CA SER A 160 -6.39 -16.26 14.56
C SER A 160 -5.29 -15.40 15.20
N SER A 161 -4.58 -15.91 16.21
CA SER A 161 -3.52 -15.18 16.93
C SER A 161 -2.13 -15.33 16.34
N GLN A 162 -1.92 -16.26 15.41
CA GLN A 162 -0.61 -16.47 14.78
C GLN A 162 -0.40 -15.48 13.64
N PRO A 163 0.81 -14.92 13.45
CA PRO A 163 1.10 -14.09 12.28
C PRO A 163 1.07 -14.94 10.99
N PHE A 164 1.16 -14.28 9.84
CA PHE A 164 1.09 -14.96 8.54
C PHE A 164 1.98 -14.29 7.49
N PRO A 165 2.44 -15.04 6.47
CA PRO A 165 3.40 -14.57 5.48
C PRO A 165 2.81 -13.46 4.61
N HIS A 166 3.59 -12.39 4.45
CA HIS A 166 3.36 -11.33 3.50
C HIS A 166 4.47 -11.34 2.45
N LEU A 167 4.15 -10.94 1.23
CA LEU A 167 5.11 -10.67 0.17
C LEU A 167 4.74 -9.36 -0.50
N LEU A 168 5.37 -8.28 -0.04
CA LEU A 168 5.00 -6.91 -0.37
C LEU A 168 6.19 -6.15 -0.93
N VAL A 169 5.94 -5.24 -1.87
CA VAL A 169 6.89 -4.18 -2.19
C VAL A 169 6.40 -2.86 -1.62
N ASP A 170 7.31 -2.10 -1.02
CA ASP A 170 7.02 -0.78 -0.46
C ASP A 170 7.94 0.30 -1.01
N GLN A 171 7.44 1.54 -1.02
CA GLN A 171 8.20 2.74 -1.32
C GLN A 171 7.75 3.86 -0.38
N LYS A 172 8.72 4.41 0.37
CA LYS A 172 8.51 5.63 1.16
C LYS A 172 8.50 6.84 0.24
N ILE A 173 7.49 7.68 0.38
CA ILE A 173 7.22 8.82 -0.51
C ILE A 173 7.61 10.13 0.19
N ALA A 174 7.01 10.39 1.34
CA ALA A 174 7.18 11.63 2.09
C ALA A 174 8.28 11.54 3.17
N ASP A 175 8.54 12.67 3.83
CA ASP A 175 9.44 12.76 4.98
C ASP A 175 9.17 11.70 6.07
N PRO A 176 10.16 11.36 6.90
CA PRO A 176 11.54 11.88 6.89
C PRO A 176 12.50 11.17 5.91
N ASP A 177 12.12 10.02 5.35
CA ASP A 177 13.04 9.15 4.61
C ASP A 177 12.52 8.75 3.21
N GLY A 178 11.43 9.36 2.76
CA GLY A 178 10.87 9.12 1.44
C GLY A 178 11.56 9.92 0.34
N TRP A 179 11.46 9.44 -0.90
CA TRP A 179 12.23 9.97 -2.02
C TRP A 179 11.83 11.40 -2.44
N LEU A 180 10.57 11.79 -2.22
CA LEU A 180 10.07 13.16 -2.45
C LEU A 180 10.24 14.03 -1.21
N GLY A 181 10.33 13.44 -0.02
CA GLY A 181 10.46 14.15 1.24
C GLY A 181 9.42 15.27 1.39
N THR A 182 9.92 16.46 1.77
CA THR A 182 9.12 17.67 1.98
C THR A 182 8.34 18.14 0.77
N ALA A 183 8.79 17.80 -0.45
CA ALA A 183 8.13 18.16 -1.70
C ALA A 183 6.82 17.38 -1.95
N THR A 184 6.54 16.33 -1.18
CA THR A 184 5.27 15.62 -1.25
C THR A 184 4.11 16.57 -0.88
N PRO A 185 3.07 16.73 -1.71
CA PRO A 185 1.96 17.62 -1.43
C PRO A 185 1.08 17.13 -0.26
N PHE A 186 0.39 18.07 0.39
CA PHE A 186 -0.61 17.75 1.41
C PHE A 186 -1.95 17.39 0.75
N ILE A 187 -2.73 16.52 1.38
CA ILE A 187 -4.04 16.08 0.87
C ILE A 187 -4.98 17.27 0.62
N GLY A 188 -4.93 18.29 1.49
CA GLY A 188 -5.77 19.48 1.32
C GLY A 188 -5.38 20.37 0.15
N SER A 189 -4.12 20.32 -0.31
CA SER A 189 -3.61 21.15 -1.41
C SER A 189 -3.73 20.50 -2.80
N MET A 190 -4.11 19.23 -2.89
CA MET A 190 -4.27 18.52 -4.17
C MET A 190 -5.63 18.81 -4.81
N ASN A 191 -5.64 18.91 -6.13
CA ASN A 191 -6.81 18.87 -7.00
C ASN A 191 -7.21 17.43 -7.35
N SER A 192 -6.23 16.56 -7.62
CA SER A 192 -6.43 15.12 -7.85
C SER A 192 -5.31 14.28 -7.28
N LEU A 193 -5.59 12.99 -7.10
CA LEU A 193 -4.59 11.96 -6.85
C LEU A 193 -4.90 10.76 -7.74
N ASP A 194 -4.38 10.77 -8.96
CA ASP A 194 -4.70 9.79 -9.98
C ASP A 194 -3.83 8.54 -9.83
N PHE A 195 -4.50 7.42 -9.55
CA PHE A 195 -3.88 6.10 -9.42
C PHE A 195 -4.16 5.26 -10.66
N ASN A 196 -3.17 4.47 -11.08
CA ASN A 196 -3.31 3.46 -12.11
C ASN A 196 -2.48 2.22 -11.77
N VAL A 197 -3.05 1.03 -12.03
CA VAL A 197 -2.31 -0.24 -12.06
C VAL A 197 -3.02 -1.22 -12.99
N ASP A 198 -2.26 -1.97 -13.76
CA ASP A 198 -2.76 -3.18 -14.42
C ASP A 198 -2.40 -4.39 -13.56
N ALA A 199 -3.39 -5.22 -13.23
CA ALA A 199 -3.22 -6.45 -12.48
C ALA A 199 -3.61 -7.68 -13.31
N TYR A 200 -2.84 -8.76 -13.17
CA TYR A 200 -3.08 -10.04 -13.82
C TYR A 200 -2.91 -11.17 -12.81
N LEU A 201 -4.03 -11.79 -12.41
CA LEU A 201 -3.99 -12.99 -11.59
C LEU A 201 -3.59 -14.17 -12.49
N GLU A 202 -2.32 -14.55 -12.47
CA GLU A 202 -1.81 -15.62 -13.33
C GLU A 202 -2.25 -17.00 -12.86
N TYR A 203 -2.12 -17.22 -11.55
CA TYR A 203 -2.44 -18.49 -10.94
C TYR A 203 -3.04 -18.25 -9.56
N HIS A 204 -4.06 -19.04 -9.23
CA HIS A 204 -4.60 -19.11 -7.89
C HIS A 204 -5.18 -20.49 -7.63
N THR A 205 -4.80 -21.07 -6.49
CA THR A 205 -5.46 -22.25 -5.94
C THR A 205 -5.87 -21.97 -4.51
N ARG A 206 -7.17 -22.07 -4.26
CA ARG A 206 -7.69 -22.08 -2.89
C ARG A 206 -7.57 -23.48 -2.32
N ASN A 207 -6.69 -23.64 -1.35
CA ASN A 207 -6.56 -24.89 -0.63
C ASN A 207 -7.53 -24.85 0.54
N GLN A 208 -8.71 -25.44 0.37
CA GLN A 208 -9.71 -25.62 1.43
C GLN A 208 -9.71 -27.09 1.87
N LYS A 209 -9.04 -27.38 2.98
CA LYS A 209 -8.94 -28.71 3.59
C LYS A 209 -9.49 -28.65 5.02
N SER A 210 -9.47 -29.77 5.75
CA SER A 210 -9.83 -29.80 7.18
C SER A 210 -9.05 -28.73 7.95
N GLY A 211 -9.76 -27.95 8.77
CA GLY A 211 -9.20 -26.79 9.50
C GLY A 211 -9.31 -25.45 8.76
N TYR A 212 -9.79 -25.41 7.50
CA TYR A 212 -10.04 -24.15 6.81
C TYR A 212 -11.13 -23.33 7.50
N ASN A 213 -10.91 -22.02 7.62
CA ASN A 213 -11.87 -21.06 8.15
C ASN A 213 -11.79 -19.77 7.33
N SER A 214 -12.83 -19.46 6.56
CA SER A 214 -12.89 -18.28 5.68
C SER A 214 -12.81 -16.95 6.44
N SER A 215 -13.05 -16.93 7.75
CA SER A 215 -12.90 -15.70 8.55
C SER A 215 -11.43 -15.33 8.78
N ILE A 216 -10.49 -16.27 8.66
CA ILE A 216 -9.06 -16.03 8.97
C ILE A 216 -8.07 -16.57 7.94
N HIS A 217 -8.51 -17.40 6.99
CA HIS A 217 -7.68 -17.99 5.93
C HIS A 217 -8.11 -17.45 4.57
N ALA A 218 -7.23 -16.68 3.96
CA ALA A 218 -7.41 -16.07 2.66
C ALA A 218 -6.09 -15.96 1.90
N LEU A 219 -6.20 -15.68 0.61
CA LEU A 219 -5.14 -15.04 -0.15
C LEU A 219 -5.65 -13.68 -0.61
N GLN A 220 -4.93 -12.63 -0.25
CA GLN A 220 -5.29 -11.25 -0.53
C GLN A 220 -4.16 -10.57 -1.30
N PHE A 221 -4.50 -9.75 -2.28
CA PHE A 221 -3.56 -8.86 -2.97
C PHE A 221 -4.12 -7.44 -2.92
N SER A 222 -3.39 -6.52 -2.29
CA SER A 222 -3.84 -5.15 -2.04
C SER A 222 -2.83 -4.11 -2.54
N CYS A 223 -3.33 -2.92 -2.81
CA CYS A 223 -2.56 -1.69 -2.85
C CYS A 223 -2.91 -0.87 -1.59
N VAL A 224 -1.91 -0.50 -0.79
CA VAL A 224 -2.06 0.16 0.50
C VAL A 224 -1.29 1.47 0.48
N PHE A 225 -1.90 2.51 1.03
CA PHE A 225 -1.37 3.86 1.16
C PHE A 225 -1.39 4.23 2.64
N LEU A 226 -0.26 4.67 3.18
CA LEU A 226 -0.24 5.27 4.50
C LEU A 226 -0.56 6.76 4.38
N VAL A 227 -1.70 7.17 4.93
CA VAL A 227 -2.11 8.58 4.99
C VAL A 227 -1.73 9.10 6.37
N GLN A 228 -0.74 9.99 6.41
CA GLN A 228 -0.04 10.34 7.64
C GLN A 228 0.00 11.84 7.86
N ASN A 229 -0.28 12.25 9.09
CA ASN A 229 -0.06 13.62 9.51
C ASN A 229 1.45 13.89 9.54
N LEU A 230 1.91 14.76 8.65
CA LEU A 230 3.31 15.17 8.53
C LEU A 230 3.46 16.69 8.66
N ARG A 231 2.50 17.35 9.32
CA ARG A 231 2.62 18.78 9.65
C ARG A 231 3.49 18.98 10.87
N SER A 232 4.71 19.47 10.67
CA SER A 232 5.62 19.79 11.77
C SER A 232 4.96 20.71 12.80
N GLY A 233 5.11 20.38 14.09
CA GLY A 233 4.50 21.11 15.21
C GLY A 233 3.04 20.76 15.50
N ASN A 234 2.37 19.97 14.65
CA ASN A 234 1.03 19.47 14.93
C ASN A 234 1.06 18.35 15.99
N ALA A 235 0.11 18.35 16.94
CA ALA A 235 0.04 17.34 18.00
C ALA A 235 -0.17 15.90 17.47
N GLY A 236 -0.74 15.77 16.27
CA GLY A 236 -0.93 14.50 15.56
C GLY A 236 0.23 14.07 14.68
N TYR A 237 1.37 14.79 14.66
CA TYR A 237 2.50 14.47 13.79
C TYR A 237 2.93 13.00 13.93
N GLY A 238 3.07 12.33 12.79
CA GLY A 238 3.42 10.91 12.70
C GLY A 238 2.24 9.95 12.81
N LYS A 239 1.06 10.39 13.29
CA LYS A 239 -0.14 9.55 13.32
C LYS A 239 -0.71 9.35 11.91
N SER A 240 -1.24 8.17 11.66
CA SER A 240 -1.68 7.78 10.32
C SER A 240 -2.84 6.78 10.35
N MET A 241 -3.46 6.63 9.19
CA MET A 241 -4.39 5.54 8.86
C MET A 241 -3.92 4.80 7.61
N TYR A 242 -4.41 3.58 7.43
CA TYR A 242 -4.26 2.83 6.19
C TYR A 242 -5.46 3.11 5.29
N PHE A 243 -5.18 3.58 4.08
CA PHE A 243 -6.14 3.61 2.98
C PHE A 243 -5.75 2.51 1.99
N SER A 244 -6.66 1.64 1.58
CA SER A 244 -6.31 0.52 0.69
C SER A 244 -7.34 0.25 -0.41
N ILE A 245 -6.88 -0.44 -1.44
CA ILE A 245 -7.67 -1.01 -2.51
C ILE A 245 -7.37 -2.52 -2.53
N MET A 246 -8.28 -3.33 -2.01
CA MET A 246 -8.21 -4.78 -2.14
C MET A 246 -8.48 -5.19 -3.59
N LEU A 247 -7.44 -5.53 -4.36
CA LEU A 247 -7.57 -5.95 -5.76
C LEU A 247 -8.07 -7.39 -5.88
N PHE A 248 -7.62 -8.24 -4.97
CA PHE A 248 -7.99 -9.64 -4.91
C PHE A 248 -8.14 -10.07 -3.46
N ASP A 249 -9.25 -10.75 -3.16
CA ASP A 249 -9.43 -11.51 -1.94
C ASP A 249 -10.15 -12.76 -2.39
N ASP A 250 -9.51 -13.92 -2.25
CA ASP A 250 -10.07 -15.14 -2.83
C ASP A 250 -11.49 -15.41 -2.31
N ARG A 251 -11.83 -14.99 -1.09
CA ARG A 251 -13.17 -15.21 -0.52
C ARG A 251 -14.31 -14.50 -1.26
N TYR A 252 -14.00 -13.47 -2.06
CA TYR A 252 -15.01 -12.64 -2.71
C TYR A 252 -14.77 -12.54 -4.23
N SER A 253 -15.84 -12.60 -5.01
CA SER A 253 -15.76 -12.38 -6.46
C SER A 253 -15.47 -10.94 -6.86
N LEU A 254 -15.71 -9.99 -5.95
CA LEU A 254 -15.42 -8.57 -6.08
C LEU A 254 -15.24 -7.98 -4.68
N PRO A 255 -14.00 -7.68 -4.25
CA PRO A 255 -13.76 -7.03 -2.96
C PRO A 255 -14.43 -5.66 -2.89
N GLY A 256 -15.17 -5.40 -1.81
CA GLY A 256 -15.88 -4.14 -1.56
C GLY A 256 -15.33 -3.37 -0.36
N LEU A 257 -16.06 -2.33 0.05
CA LEU A 257 -15.69 -1.47 1.18
C LEU A 257 -15.56 -2.28 2.49
N ALA A 258 -14.44 -2.11 3.19
CA ALA A 258 -14.23 -2.65 4.53
C ALA A 258 -13.52 -1.61 5.41
N ILE A 259 -14.06 -1.37 6.61
CA ILE A 259 -13.52 -0.39 7.56
C ILE A 259 -13.29 -1.09 8.89
N ASN A 260 -12.04 -1.20 9.30
CA ASN A 260 -11.62 -1.97 10.48
C ASN A 260 -10.62 -1.16 11.32
N SER A 261 -10.41 -1.56 12.56
CA SER A 261 -9.24 -1.16 13.33
C SER A 261 -8.16 -2.22 13.14
N ASP A 262 -6.94 -1.80 12.81
CA ASP A 262 -5.78 -2.67 12.91
C ASP A 262 -5.53 -2.99 14.39
N ILE A 263 -5.47 -4.27 14.73
CA ILE A 263 -5.35 -4.69 16.13
C ILE A 263 -3.94 -4.54 16.69
N PHE A 264 -2.93 -4.35 15.84
CA PHE A 264 -1.54 -4.27 16.24
C PHE A 264 -1.06 -2.82 16.33
N SER A 265 -1.35 -2.00 15.32
CA SER A 265 -0.98 -0.58 15.31
C SER A 265 -2.04 0.31 15.96
N GLY A 266 -3.28 -0.18 16.11
CA GLY A 266 -4.40 0.62 16.58
C GLY A 266 -4.88 1.67 15.57
N GLN A 267 -4.45 1.56 14.31
CA GLN A 267 -4.81 2.49 13.25
C GLN A 267 -6.12 2.10 12.57
N LEU A 268 -6.84 3.07 12.02
CA LEU A 268 -7.96 2.76 11.13
C LEU A 268 -7.41 2.18 9.82
N ILE A 269 -8.06 1.12 9.34
CA ILE A 269 -7.95 0.60 7.98
C ILE A 269 -9.24 0.96 7.25
N TYR A 270 -9.11 1.74 6.18
CA TYR A 270 -10.19 2.07 5.26
C TYR A 270 -9.88 1.47 3.88
N ASP A 271 -10.46 0.32 3.58
CA ASP A 271 -10.31 -0.36 2.30
C ASP A 271 -11.50 -0.06 1.40
N VAL A 272 -11.31 0.68 0.32
CA VAL A 272 -12.40 1.00 -0.63
C VAL A 272 -12.81 -0.21 -1.49
N GLY A 273 -11.95 -1.23 -1.56
CA GLY A 273 -12.11 -2.40 -2.40
C GLY A 273 -12.07 -2.10 -3.91
N LEU A 274 -11.90 -3.15 -4.71
CA LEU A 274 -11.95 -3.07 -6.17
C LEU A 274 -13.32 -2.61 -6.69
N ALA A 275 -14.41 -2.85 -5.94
CA ALA A 275 -15.77 -2.41 -6.29
C ALA A 275 -15.89 -0.90 -6.50
N ALA A 276 -15.00 -0.10 -5.89
CA ALA A 276 -14.96 1.34 -6.07
C ALA A 276 -14.47 1.79 -7.45
N PHE A 277 -13.89 0.89 -8.25
CA PHE A 277 -13.27 1.16 -9.55
C PHE A 277 -13.74 0.21 -10.67
N SER A 278 -14.40 -0.90 -10.32
CA SER A 278 -14.81 -1.92 -11.29
C SER A 278 -16.13 -2.58 -10.90
N SER A 279 -16.89 -3.01 -11.90
CA SER A 279 -18.12 -3.80 -11.72
C SER A 279 -17.88 -5.31 -11.59
N SER A 280 -16.63 -5.76 -11.72
CA SER A 280 -16.23 -7.17 -11.59
C SER A 280 -14.88 -7.32 -10.89
N GLY A 281 -14.60 -8.48 -10.31
CA GLY A 281 -13.28 -8.77 -9.73
C GLY A 281 -12.21 -9.11 -10.77
N LEU A 282 -11.05 -9.54 -10.31
CA LEU A 282 -10.05 -10.15 -11.17
C LEU A 282 -10.52 -11.52 -11.67
N VAL A 283 -10.19 -11.82 -12.92
CA VAL A 283 -10.40 -13.13 -13.53
C VAL A 283 -9.03 -13.72 -13.82
N GLN A 284 -8.80 -14.96 -13.38
CA GLN A 284 -7.52 -15.61 -13.61
C GLN A 284 -7.23 -15.68 -15.11
N GLY A 285 -6.00 -15.33 -15.49
CA GLY A 285 -5.56 -15.33 -16.88
C GLY A 285 -5.97 -14.09 -17.68
N GLN A 286 -6.54 -13.05 -17.06
CA GLN A 286 -6.98 -11.82 -17.72
C GLN A 286 -6.36 -10.58 -17.06
N TRP A 287 -6.00 -9.60 -17.89
CA TRP A 287 -5.57 -8.28 -17.42
C TRP A 287 -6.78 -7.46 -16.96
N LYS A 288 -6.62 -6.73 -15.87
CA LYS A 288 -7.55 -5.69 -15.44
C LYS A 288 -6.81 -4.41 -15.10
N THR A 289 -7.21 -3.32 -15.72
CA THR A 289 -6.80 -1.97 -15.34
C THR A 289 -7.68 -1.48 -14.20
N VAL A 290 -7.04 -0.96 -13.16
CA VAL A 290 -7.66 -0.29 -12.02
C VAL A 290 -7.13 1.13 -12.00
N ASN A 291 -8.00 2.09 -12.29
CA ASN A 291 -7.61 3.48 -12.41
C ASN A 291 -8.69 4.42 -11.86
N GLY A 292 -8.25 5.56 -11.31
CA GLY A 292 -9.15 6.63 -10.88
C GLY A 292 -8.54 7.59 -9.88
N ASN A 293 -9.24 8.70 -9.64
CA ASN A 293 -8.87 9.71 -8.66
C ASN A 293 -9.18 9.21 -7.23
N LEU A 294 -8.14 9.04 -6.42
CA LEU A 294 -8.21 8.59 -5.03
C LEU A 294 -8.54 9.70 -4.05
N LEU A 295 -8.31 10.96 -4.41
CA LEU A 295 -8.38 12.09 -3.47
C LEU A 295 -9.74 12.20 -2.76
N PRO A 296 -10.90 12.13 -3.43
CA PRO A 296 -12.20 12.17 -2.75
C PRO A 296 -12.39 11.01 -1.76
N LYS A 297 -11.87 9.82 -2.10
CA LYS A 297 -11.98 8.63 -1.26
C LYS A 297 -11.06 8.71 -0.03
N ILE A 298 -9.88 9.30 -0.17
CA ILE A 298 -8.98 9.56 0.96
C ILE A 298 -9.59 10.59 1.91
N LYS A 299 -10.20 11.67 1.39
CA LYS A 299 -10.90 12.65 2.22
C LYS A 299 -12.05 12.00 3.01
N GLN A 300 -12.87 11.17 2.34
CA GLN A 300 -13.90 10.36 3.00
C GLN A 300 -13.33 9.42 4.08
N ALA A 301 -12.18 8.81 3.82
CA ALA A 301 -11.53 7.93 4.80
C ALA A 301 -11.01 8.71 6.03
N LEU A 302 -10.51 9.93 5.84
CA LEU A 302 -10.11 10.82 6.94
C LEU A 302 -11.33 11.25 7.76
N ASP A 303 -12.42 11.64 7.09
CA ASP A 303 -13.69 11.98 7.75
C ASP A 303 -14.19 10.80 8.60
N GLU A 304 -14.19 9.59 8.03
CA GLU A 304 -14.58 8.37 8.73
C GLU A 304 -13.65 8.06 9.93
N ALA A 305 -12.36 8.31 9.79
CA ALA A 305 -11.41 8.16 10.89
C ALA A 305 -11.74 9.10 12.05
N TRP A 306 -11.97 10.37 11.74
CA TRP A 306 -12.34 11.39 12.70
C TRP A 306 -13.66 11.06 13.41
N ASP A 307 -14.69 10.67 12.66
CA ASP A 307 -16.00 10.30 13.21
C ASP A 307 -15.94 9.08 14.13
N ARG A 308 -14.98 8.18 13.90
CA ARG A 308 -14.76 6.97 14.73
C ARG A 308 -13.81 7.18 15.91
N GLY A 309 -13.33 8.41 16.13
CA GLY A 309 -12.44 8.73 17.24
C GLY A 309 -10.97 8.43 16.97
N PHE A 310 -10.57 8.23 15.71
CA PHE A 310 -9.17 8.14 15.30
C PHE A 310 -8.66 9.51 14.86
N LEU A 311 -7.35 9.73 14.97
CA LEU A 311 -6.66 10.92 14.46
C LEU A 311 -7.22 12.25 15.00
N LEU A 312 -7.79 12.28 16.20
CA LEU A 312 -8.46 13.46 16.76
C LEU A 312 -7.54 14.65 17.05
N GLU A 313 -6.22 14.44 17.03
CA GLU A 313 -5.25 15.52 17.21
C GLU A 313 -5.20 16.50 16.03
N SER A 314 -5.71 16.10 14.86
CA SER A 314 -5.96 17.00 13.73
C SER A 314 -7.12 16.52 12.89
N GLN A 315 -8.04 17.44 12.57
CA GLN A 315 -9.15 17.21 11.66
C GLN A 315 -9.05 18.12 10.42
N SER A 316 -7.83 18.35 9.93
CA SER A 316 -7.55 19.14 8.73
C SER A 316 -6.87 18.30 7.66
N TYR A 317 -7.39 18.30 6.44
CA TYR A 317 -6.73 17.64 5.30
C TYR A 317 -5.34 18.21 4.99
N ASP A 318 -5.07 19.47 5.36
CA ASP A 318 -3.78 20.15 5.14
C ASP A 318 -2.65 19.63 6.03
N ASP A 319 -2.95 18.73 6.98
CA ASP A 319 -1.94 18.13 7.84
C ASP A 319 -1.44 16.78 7.32
N TYR A 320 -2.17 16.14 6.41
CA TYR A 320 -1.92 14.78 5.95
C TYR A 320 -1.23 14.73 4.59
N LYS A 321 -0.35 13.73 4.41
CA LYS A 321 0.25 13.36 3.12
C LYS A 321 0.12 11.85 2.90
N VAL A 322 0.24 11.41 1.65
CA VAL A 322 0.52 9.99 1.36
C VAL A 322 2.01 9.76 1.59
N SER A 323 2.37 9.03 2.65
CA SER A 323 3.77 8.87 3.06
C SER A 323 4.41 7.56 2.63
N LEU A 324 3.60 6.53 2.37
CA LEU A 324 4.05 5.20 1.96
C LEU A 324 3.05 4.63 0.96
N PHE A 325 3.57 3.95 -0.06
CA PHE A 325 2.80 3.02 -0.87
C PHE A 325 3.33 1.60 -0.69
N THR A 326 2.43 0.62 -0.65
CA THR A 326 2.76 -0.79 -0.54
C THR A 326 1.81 -1.60 -1.43
N MET A 327 2.31 -2.65 -2.06
CA MET A 327 1.45 -3.62 -2.73
C MET A 327 2.01 -5.04 -2.64
N GLY A 328 1.15 -6.03 -2.72
CA GLY A 328 1.57 -7.42 -2.80
C GLY A 328 0.59 -8.37 -2.12
N PHE A 329 1.06 -9.56 -1.78
CA PHE A 329 0.26 -10.60 -1.16
C PHE A 329 0.28 -10.53 0.38
N GLU A 330 -0.90 -10.71 0.95
CA GLU A 330 -1.13 -11.14 2.33
C GLU A 330 -1.73 -12.55 2.29
N CYS A 331 -1.03 -13.56 2.82
CA CYS A 331 -1.44 -14.96 2.73
C CYS A 331 -1.65 -15.56 4.11
N SER A 332 -2.92 -15.60 4.54
CA SER A 332 -3.30 -16.11 5.86
C SER A 332 -3.78 -17.56 5.85
N GLY A 333 -3.95 -18.16 4.67
CA GLY A 333 -4.30 -19.57 4.48
C GLY A 333 -3.21 -20.38 3.77
N LEU A 334 -3.51 -21.64 3.46
CA LEU A 334 -2.61 -22.52 2.69
C LEU A 334 -2.65 -22.25 1.18
N ASN A 335 -3.18 -21.10 0.77
CA ASN A 335 -3.44 -20.78 -0.62
C ASN A 335 -2.14 -20.50 -1.38
N ILE A 336 -2.19 -20.68 -2.71
CA ILE A 336 -1.07 -20.42 -3.60
C ILE A 336 -1.54 -19.42 -4.64
N GLY A 337 -0.72 -18.42 -4.95
CA GLY A 337 -1.05 -17.49 -6.01
C GLY A 337 0.15 -16.80 -6.64
N THR A 338 -0.08 -16.35 -7.88
CA THR A 338 0.85 -15.57 -8.67
C THR A 338 0.12 -14.36 -9.25
N MET A 339 0.66 -13.16 -9.02
CA MET A 339 0.12 -11.90 -9.52
C MET A 339 1.18 -11.16 -10.33
N LYS A 340 0.82 -10.64 -11.50
CA LYS A 340 1.64 -9.69 -12.25
C LYS A 340 1.04 -8.30 -12.14
N VAL A 341 1.90 -7.29 -11.98
CA VAL A 341 1.50 -5.89 -12.01
C VAL A 341 2.37 -5.09 -12.95
N ARG A 342 1.76 -4.12 -13.63
CA ARG A 342 2.45 -3.17 -14.51
C ARG A 342 1.70 -1.86 -14.61
N ASN A 343 2.28 -0.89 -15.31
CA ASN A 343 1.70 0.44 -15.52
C ASN A 343 1.31 1.12 -14.20
N LEU A 344 2.08 0.90 -13.14
CA LEU A 344 1.83 1.49 -11.83
C LEU A 344 2.10 2.99 -11.89
N SER A 345 1.13 3.81 -11.51
CA SER A 345 1.35 5.24 -11.29
C SER A 345 0.49 5.80 -10.15
N LEU A 346 0.99 6.88 -9.55
CA LEU A 346 0.30 7.68 -8.55
C LEU A 346 0.73 9.13 -8.78
N ILE A 347 -0.17 9.96 -9.28
CA ILE A 347 0.13 11.33 -9.74
C ILE A 347 -0.75 12.30 -8.97
N ALA A 348 -0.14 13.30 -8.33
CA ALA A 348 -0.84 14.40 -7.67
C ALA A 348 -0.84 15.63 -8.58
N ASP A 349 -1.98 16.30 -8.68
CA ASP A 349 -2.16 17.61 -9.34
C ASP A 349 -2.73 18.62 -8.34
#